data_AF-A0A699U245-F1
#
_entry.id   AF-A0A699U245-F1
#
_cell.length_a   1.000
_cell.length_b   1.000
_cell.length_c   1.000
_cell.angle_alpha   90.00
_cell.angle_beta   90.00
_cell.angle_gamma   90.00
#
_symmetry.space_group_name_H-M   'P 1'
#
loop_
_entity.id
_entity.type
_entity.pdbx_description
1 polymer ?
#
loop_
_entity_poly.entity_id
_entity_poly.type
_entity_poly.pdbx_seq_one_letter_code
_entity_poly.pdbx_strand_id
1 'polypeptide(L)' 'LQDVPLICNFPEVFSDELPGLPPPRQIEFKIELIPSAAHVACAPYCLAPFELKELSDQLKELSKKGFIRPSSSP' A
#
# COMPACT_ATOMS: atom_id res chain seq x y z
N LEU A 1 14.95 16.33 5.57
CA LEU A 1 13.84 16.44 6.55
C LEU A 1 14.06 17.47 7.66
N GLN A 2 15.31 17.91 7.94
CA GLN A 2 15.60 18.84 9.04
C GLN A 2 15.13 20.30 8.85
N ASP A 3 14.74 20.71 7.64
CA ASP A 3 14.33 22.10 7.34
C ASP A 3 12.88 22.44 7.74
N VAL A 4 12.11 21.47 8.23
CA VAL A 4 10.73 21.71 8.71
C VAL A 4 10.65 21.35 10.19
N PRO A 5 10.65 22.33 11.11
CA PRO A 5 10.67 22.10 12.56
C PRO A 5 9.55 21.19 13.06
N LEU A 6 8.40 21.20 12.39
CA LEU A 6 7.25 20.36 12.72
C LEU A 6 7.52 18.87 12.49
N ILE A 7 8.24 18.49 11.45
CA ILE A 7 8.51 17.07 11.14
C ILE A 7 9.43 16.46 12.21
N CYS A 8 10.44 17.23 12.64
CA CYS A 8 11.38 16.83 13.69
C CYS A 8 10.69 16.60 15.06
N ASN A 9 9.54 17.23 15.30
CA ASN A 9 8.79 17.05 16.55
C ASN A 9 7.97 15.75 16.59
N PHE A 10 7.78 15.07 15.46
CA PHE A 10 6.97 13.85 15.38
C PHE A 10 7.72 12.72 14.64
N PRO A 11 8.87 12.25 15.16
CA PRO A 11 9.66 11.22 14.49
C PRO A 11 8.90 9.89 14.35
N GLU A 12 8.00 9.55 15.26
CA GLU A 12 7.13 8.36 15.16
C GLU A 12 6.09 8.45 14.03
N VAL A 13 5.65 9.65 13.67
CA VAL A 13 4.62 9.84 12.62
C VAL A 13 5.25 9.96 11.24
N PHE A 14 6.43 10.57 11.16
CA PHE A 14 7.17 10.82 9.93
C PHE A 14 8.50 10.05 9.91
N SER A 15 8.45 8.78 10.28
CA SER A 15 9.60 7.87 10.14
C SER A 15 9.89 7.58 8.67
N ASP A 16 11.17 7.36 8.34
CA ASP A 16 11.58 6.89 7.01
C ASP A 16 11.07 5.47 6.72
N GLU A 17 10.69 4.73 7.77
CA GLU A 17 10.05 3.43 7.67
C GLU A 17 8.52 3.52 7.79
N LEU A 18 7.81 2.71 7.00
CA LEU A 18 6.36 2.58 7.11
C LEU A 18 5.97 2.05 8.49
N PRO A 19 5.06 2.74 9.24
CA PRO A 19 4.48 2.17 10.43
C PRO A 19 3.74 0.90 10.01
N GLY A 20 3.95 -0.22 10.72
CA GLY A 20 3.36 -1.53 10.41
C GLY A 20 1.84 -1.49 10.20
N LEU A 21 1.25 -2.63 9.85
CA LEU A 21 -0.21 -2.70 9.67
C LEU A 21 -0.94 -2.03 10.85
N PRO A 22 -1.97 -1.21 10.58
CA PRO A 22 -2.72 -0.58 11.65
C PRO A 22 -3.31 -1.68 12.56
N PRO A 23 -3.43 -1.43 13.87
CA PRO A 23 -4.05 -2.37 14.79
C PRO A 23 -5.41 -2.83 14.27
N PRO A 24 -5.80 -4.09 14.54
CA PRO A 24 -7.12 -4.60 14.19
C PRO A 24 -8.18 -3.64 14.72
N ARG A 25 -8.98 -3.08 13.81
CA ARG A 25 -10.09 -2.21 14.19
C ARG A 25 -11.22 -3.09 14.71
N GLN A 26 -11.94 -2.62 15.73
CA GLN A 26 -13.05 -3.36 16.34
C GLN A 26 -14.22 -3.61 15.35
N ILE A 27 -14.25 -2.84 14.26
CA ILE A 27 -15.27 -2.93 13.20
C ILE A 27 -14.58 -3.32 11.91
N GLU A 28 -15.15 -4.29 11.20
CA GLU A 28 -14.73 -4.69 9.86
C GLU A 28 -15.14 -3.62 8.84
N PHE A 29 -14.18 -3.15 8.04
CA PHE A 29 -14.45 -2.16 7.01
C PHE A 29 -14.96 -2.86 5.77
N LYS A 30 -16.24 -2.66 5.45
CA LYS A 30 -16.86 -3.19 4.24
C LYS A 30 -17.00 -2.07 3.20
N ILE A 31 -16.58 -2.35 1.97
CA ILE A 31 -16.90 -1.50 0.82
C ILE A 31 -18.23 -2.02 0.25
N GLU A 32 -19.28 -1.22 0.37
CA GLU A 32 -20.58 -1.53 -0.23
C GLU A 32 -20.57 -1.11 -1.69
N LEU A 33 -20.87 -2.06 -2.58
CA LEU A 33 -21.03 -1.79 -4.00
C LEU A 33 -22.47 -1.36 -4.28
N ILE A 34 -22.64 -0.45 -5.25
CA ILE A 34 -23.97 -0.19 -5.79
C ILE A 34 -24.56 -1.49 -6.39
N PRO A 35 -25.88 -1.73 -6.25
CA PRO A 35 -26.51 -2.88 -6.88
C PRO A 35 -26.17 -2.93 -8.37
N SER A 36 -25.77 -4.11 -8.86
CA SER A 36 -25.34 -4.37 -10.24
C SER A 36 -23.95 -3.86 -10.66
N ALA A 37 -23.11 -3.41 -9.73
CA ALA A 37 -21.70 -3.16 -10.04
C ALA A 37 -20.99 -4.46 -10.45
N ALA A 38 -20.42 -4.47 -11.66
CA ALA A 38 -19.58 -5.58 -12.14
C ALA A 38 -18.12 -5.37 -11.74
N HIS A 39 -17.38 -6.47 -11.58
CA HIS A 39 -15.92 -6.42 -11.46
C HIS A 39 -15.31 -5.97 -12.80
N VAL A 40 -14.27 -5.14 -12.74
CA VAL A 40 -13.53 -4.69 -13.92
C VAL A 40 -12.10 -5.22 -13.84
N ALA A 41 -11.78 -6.17 -14.69
CA ALA A 41 -10.42 -6.64 -14.91
C ALA A 41 -9.80 -5.86 -16.08
N CYS A 42 -8.69 -5.17 -15.83
CA CYS A 42 -7.94 -4.46 -16.87
C CYS A 42 -6.54 -5.06 -16.97
N ALA A 43 -5.97 -5.10 -18.19
CA ALA A 43 -4.61 -5.55 -18.39
C ALA A 43 -3.62 -4.59 -17.71
N PRO A 44 -2.52 -5.08 -17.10
CA PRO A 44 -1.46 -4.21 -16.60
C PRO A 44 -0.86 -3.36 -17.71
N TYR A 45 -0.51 -2.12 -17.40
CA TYR A 45 0.19 -1.24 -18.34
C TYR A 45 1.64 -1.70 -18.55
N CYS A 46 2.18 -1.48 -19.75
CA CYS A 46 3.57 -1.80 -20.06
C CYS A 46 4.52 -0.78 -19.41
N LEU A 47 5.38 -1.25 -18.50
CA LEU A 47 6.42 -0.45 -17.86
C LEU A 47 7.79 -0.76 -18.47
N ALA A 48 8.71 0.20 -18.44
CA ALA A 48 10.09 -0.03 -18.88
C ALA A 48 10.80 -1.03 -17.94
N PRO A 49 11.85 -1.74 -18.40
CA PRO A 49 12.55 -2.73 -17.56
C PRO A 49 13.06 -2.19 -16.22
N PHE A 50 13.49 -0.92 -16.18
CA PHE A 50 13.94 -0.27 -14.95
C PHE A 50 12.78 -0.06 -13.95
N GLU A 51 11.64 0.43 -14.43
CA GLU A 51 10.45 0.66 -13.61
C GLU A 51 9.88 -0.66 -13.07
N LEU A 52 9.89 -1.72 -13.89
CA LEU A 52 9.47 -3.06 -13.47
C LEU A 52 10.35 -3.61 -12.34
N LYS A 53 11.66 -3.38 -12.41
CA LYS A 53 12.59 -3.81 -11.36
C LYS A 53 12.32 -3.09 -10.05
N GLU A 54 12.20 -1.76 -10.10
CA GLU A 54 11.90 -0.93 -8.94
C GLU A 54 10.56 -1.35 -8.29
N LEU A 55 9.51 -1.50 -9.10
CA LEU A 55 8.21 -1.96 -8.64
C LEU A 55 8.29 -3.35 -7.98
N SER A 56 9.05 -4.28 -8.57
CA SER A 56 9.25 -5.61 -8.00
C SER A 56 9.90 -5.56 -6.62
N ASP A 57 10.89 -4.71 -6.43
CA ASP A 57 11.61 -4.58 -5.17
C ASP A 57 10.74 -3.94 -4.09
N GLN A 58 9.95 -2.92 -4.44
CA GLN A 58 8.95 -2.32 -3.54
C GLN A 58 7.86 -3.32 -3.11
N LEU A 59 7.32 -4.11 -4.06
CA LEU A 59 6.32 -5.13 -3.73
C LEU A 59 6.88 -6.22 -2.80
N LYS A 60 8.14 -6.63 -2.97
CA LYS A 60 8.79 -7.58 -2.05
C LYS A 60 8.91 -6.99 -0.66
N GLU A 61 9.28 -5.72 -0.54
CA GLU A 61 9.41 -5.06 0.75
C GLU A 61 8.06 -4.97 1.48
N LEU A 62 7.01 -4.54 0.77
CA LEU A 62 5.65 -4.48 1.31
C LEU A 62 5.11 -5.85 1.73
N SER A 63 5.42 -6.90 0.97
CA SER A 63 5.05 -8.28 1.29
C SER A 63 5.76 -8.78 2.54
N LYS A 64 7.08 -8.53 2.66
CA LYS A 64 7.86 -8.88 3.88
C LYS A 64 7.34 -8.17 5.13
N LYS A 65 6.92 -6.91 4.97
CA LYS A 65 6.32 -6.11 6.06
C LYS A 65 4.86 -6.48 6.36
N GLY A 66 4.25 -7.36 5.55
CA GLY A 66 2.89 -7.85 5.75
C GLY A 66 1.78 -6.89 5.30
N PHE A 67 2.11 -5.78 4.62
CA PHE A 67 1.10 -4.82 4.13
C PHE A 67 0.26 -5.37 2.98
N ILE A 68 0.85 -6.27 2.18
CA ILE A 68 0.18 -6.91 1.05
C ILE A 68 0.33 -8.43 1.13
N ARG A 69 -0.60 -9.14 0.48
CA ARG A 69 -0.56 -10.59 0.32
C ARG A 69 -1.08 -10.99 -1.06
N PRO A 70 -0.67 -12.15 -1.59
CA PRO A 70 -1.29 -12.70 -2.79
C PRO A 70 -2.81 -12.84 -2.62
N SER A 71 -3.55 -12.54 -3.68
CA SER A 71 -5.01 -12.71 -3.74
C SER A 71 -5.45 -13.01 -5.16
N SER A 72 -6.66 -13.52 -5.32
CA SER A 72 -7.29 -13.77 -6.61
C SER A 72 -8.62 -13.02 -6.64
N SER A 73 -8.76 -12.11 -7.61
CA SER A 73 -9.97 -11.32 -7.84
C SER A 73 -10.61 -11.73 -9.17
N PRO A 74 -11.95 -11.67 -9.30
CA PRO A 74 -12.66 -11.92 -10.55
C PRO A 74 -12.32 -10.92 -11.66
#